data_AF-A0A958AI06-F1
#
_entry.id   AF-A0A958AI06-F1
#
_cell.length_a   1.000
_cell.length_b   1.000
_cell.length_c   1.000
_cell.angle_alpha   90.00
_cell.angle_beta   90.00
_cell.angle_gamma   90.00
#
_symmetry.space_group_name_H-M   'P 1'
#
loop_
_entity.id
_entity.type
_entity.pdbx_description
1 polymer ?
#
loop_
_entity_poly.entity_id
_entity_poly.type
_entity_poly.pdbx_seq_one_letter_code
_entity_poly.pdbx_strand_id
1 'polypeptide(L)'
;EEFTIAAYYVHDYNSKEWIDGKSAYYIHSEELFTPMGFGLAAAAQELEAEALAEEWNGSVLSFAELHKRFMAGQDVAEHVHQHN
;
A
#
# COMPACT_ATOMS: atom_id res chain seq x y z
N GLU A 1 -25.88 -13.07 14.18
CA GLU A 1 -25.74 -12.31 12.92
C GLU A 1 -24.26 -12.26 12.56
N GLU A 2 -23.92 -12.53 11.30
CA GLU A 2 -22.57 -12.33 10.79
C GLU A 2 -22.42 -10.88 10.32
N PHE A 3 -21.34 -10.21 10.72
CA PHE A 3 -21.03 -8.86 10.27
C PHE A 3 -20.19 -8.92 9.00
N THR A 4 -20.68 -8.34 7.91
CA THR A 4 -19.93 -8.16 6.66
C THR A 4 -19.42 -6.73 6.54
N ILE A 5 -18.21 -6.56 6.01
CA ILE A 5 -17.67 -5.22 5.73
C ILE A 5 -18.42 -4.62 4.53
N ALA A 6 -19.04 -3.46 4.74
CA ALA A 6 -19.83 -2.77 3.72
C ALA A 6 -18.94 -2.07 2.67
N ALA A 7 -17.85 -1.42 3.11
CA ALA A 7 -16.94 -0.71 2.23
C ALA A 7 -15.57 -0.50 2.91
N TYR A 8 -14.55 -0.25 2.11
CA TYR A 8 -13.22 0.16 2.56
C TYR A 8 -12.97 1.56 2.00
N TYR A 9 -12.47 2.45 2.85
CA TYR A 9 -12.08 3.79 2.44
C TYR A 9 -10.64 4.05 2.85
N VAL A 10 -9.90 4.70 1.95
CA VAL A 10 -8.52 5.16 2.19
C VAL A 10 -8.40 6.62 1.79
N HIS A 11 -7.41 7.30 2.35
CA HIS A 11 -7.08 8.65 1.93
C HIS A 11 -6.13 8.61 0.75
N ASP A 12 -6.49 9.33 -0.30
CA ASP A 12 -5.59 9.62 -1.41
C ASP A 12 -4.39 10.45 -0.93
N TYR A 13 -3.19 10.10 -1.41
CA TYR A 13 -1.95 10.69 -0.94
C TYR A 13 -1.83 12.17 -1.30
N ASN A 14 -2.29 12.57 -2.49
CA ASN A 14 -2.13 13.95 -2.97
C ASN A 14 -3.28 14.83 -2.48
N SER A 15 -4.51 14.46 -2.83
CA SER A 15 -5.72 15.23 -2.58
C SER A 15 -6.22 15.16 -1.15
N LYS A 16 -5.83 14.12 -0.39
CA LYS A 16 -6.34 13.80 0.94
C LYS A 16 -7.84 13.47 0.97
N GLU A 17 -8.47 13.26 -0.18
CA GLU A 17 -9.87 12.86 -0.25
C GLU A 17 -10.04 11.38 0.15
N TRP A 18 -11.24 11.04 0.63
CA TRP A 18 -11.60 9.65 0.87
C TRP A 18 -12.01 8.99 -0.46
N ILE A 19 -11.37 7.88 -0.78
CA ILE A 19 -11.62 7.10 -2.01
C ILE A 19 -11.95 5.64 -1.67
N ASP A 20 -12.57 4.94 -2.62
CA ASP A 20 -12.86 3.51 -2.49
C ASP A 20 -11.53 2.72 -2.44
N GLY A 21 -11.27 2.05 -1.31
CA GLY A 21 -10.02 1.33 -1.11
C GLY A 21 -9.87 0.08 -1.98
N LYS A 22 -10.96 -0.54 -2.43
CA LYS A 22 -10.85 -1.72 -3.30
C LYS A 22 -10.43 -1.35 -4.72
N SER A 23 -10.74 -0.12 -5.13
CA SER A 23 -10.49 0.41 -6.48
C SER A 23 -9.25 1.31 -6.54
N ALA A 24 -8.65 1.63 -5.40
CA ALA A 24 -7.44 2.44 -5.30
C ALA A 24 -6.18 1.66 -5.73
N TYR A 25 -5.15 2.42 -6.07
CA TYR A 25 -3.79 1.94 -6.31
C TYR A 25 -2.93 2.25 -5.09
N TYR A 26 -2.01 1.35 -4.77
CA TYR A 26 -1.19 1.43 -3.57
C TYR A 26 0.28 1.46 -3.92
N ILE A 27 1.03 2.35 -3.28
CA ILE A 27 2.48 2.45 -3.44
C ILE A 27 3.11 1.94 -2.16
N HIS A 28 3.95 0.92 -2.26
CA HIS A 28 4.75 0.45 -1.14
C HIS A 28 6.24 0.69 -1.40
N SER A 29 6.89 1.42 -0.50
CA SER A 29 8.34 1.68 -0.53
C SER A 29 8.89 1.79 0.89
N GLU A 30 10.09 1.28 1.11
CA GLU A 30 10.83 1.47 2.37
C GLU A 30 11.30 2.92 2.56
N GLU A 31 11.42 3.69 1.47
CA GLU A 31 11.82 5.11 1.50
C GLU A 31 10.66 6.06 1.78
N LEU A 32 9.41 5.59 1.63
CA LEU A 32 8.22 6.39 1.85
C LEU A 32 7.94 6.58 3.35
N PHE A 33 8.20 7.77 3.86
CA PHE A 33 7.93 8.07 5.27
C PHE A 33 6.43 8.30 5.51
N THR A 34 5.78 7.36 6.18
CA THR A 34 4.39 7.48 6.63
C THR A 34 4.34 7.61 8.15
N PRO A 35 3.32 8.27 8.74
CA PRO A 35 3.26 8.49 10.19
C PRO A 35 3.36 7.20 11.03
N MET A 36 2.93 6.07 10.47
CA MET A 36 3.00 4.75 11.12
C MET A 36 4.16 3.88 10.61
N GLY A 37 5.03 4.40 9.74
CA GLY A 37 6.26 3.75 9.30
C GLY A 37 6.09 2.55 8.36
N PHE A 38 4.90 2.31 7.80
CA PHE A 38 4.61 1.16 6.95
C PHE A 38 4.98 1.36 5.47
N GLY A 39 5.53 2.51 5.09
CA GLY A 39 5.93 2.72 3.70
C GLY A 39 4.79 2.69 2.68
N LEU A 40 3.54 2.97 3.09
CA LEU A 40 2.35 2.76 2.25
C LEU A 40 1.58 4.06 1.94
N ALA A 41 1.38 4.35 0.66
CA ALA A 41 0.49 5.40 0.16
C ALA A 41 -0.61 4.82 -0.73
N ALA A 42 -1.69 5.57 -0.91
CA ALA A 42 -2.79 5.25 -1.83
C ALA A 42 -2.99 6.38 -2.84
N ALA A 43 -3.38 6.03 -4.06
CA ALA A 43 -3.70 6.97 -5.13
C ALA A 43 -5.00 6.53 -5.83
N ALA A 44 -5.82 7.51 -6.21
CA ALA A 44 -7.07 7.25 -6.93
C ALA A 44 -6.85 6.82 -8.38
N GLN A 45 -5.74 7.24 -9.00
CA GLN A 45 -5.42 7.03 -10.40
C GLN A 45 -4.11 6.26 -10.55
N GLU A 46 -4.05 5.37 -11.53
CA GLU A 46 -2.87 4.56 -11.82
C GLU A 46 -1.65 5.41 -12.15
N LEU A 47 -1.82 6.43 -12.99
CA LEU A 47 -0.75 7.33 -13.40
C LEU A 47 -0.13 8.08 -12.19
N GLU A 48 -0.95 8.46 -11.22
CA GLU A 48 -0.45 9.08 -9.99
C GLU A 48 0.32 8.08 -9.12
N ALA A 49 -0.15 6.83 -9.08
CA ALA A 49 0.54 5.77 -8.36
C ALA A 49 1.90 5.45 -8.99
N GLU A 50 1.98 5.40 -10.32
CA GLU A 50 3.23 5.20 -11.06
C GLU A 50 4.21 6.34 -10.77
N ALA A 51 3.76 7.59 -10.84
CA ALA A 51 4.60 8.75 -10.53
C ALA A 51 5.15 8.72 -9.09
N LEU A 52 4.30 8.36 -8.12
CA LEU A 52 4.72 8.19 -6.72
C LEU A 52 5.66 6.99 -6.55
N ALA A 53 5.45 5.90 -7.28
CA ALA A 53 6.35 4.74 -7.22
C ALA A 53 7.74 5.09 -7.79
N GLU A 54 7.81 5.88 -8.85
CA GLU A 54 9.08 6.38 -9.37
C GLU A 54 9.76 7.34 -8.38
N GLU A 55 9.00 8.29 -7.80
CA GLU A 55 9.53 9.27 -6.84
C GLU A 55 10.10 8.60 -5.58
N TRP A 56 9.39 7.60 -5.05
CA TRP A 56 9.75 6.93 -3.79
C TRP A 56 10.45 5.60 -4.00
N ASN A 57 10.88 5.29 -5.22
CA ASN A 57 11.57 4.04 -5.56
C ASN A 57 10.79 2.79 -5.09
N GLY A 58 9.46 2.84 -5.23
CA GLY A 58 8.49 1.86 -4.72
C GLY A 58 7.88 0.96 -5.79
N SER A 59 6.87 0.20 -5.38
CA SER A 59 6.07 -0.65 -6.27
C SER A 59 4.59 -0.28 -6.19
N VAL A 60 3.92 -0.23 -7.34
CA VAL A 60 2.46 -0.10 -7.43
C VAL A 60 1.80 -1.46 -7.22
N LEU A 61 0.73 -1.49 -6.43
CA LEU A 61 -0.06 -2.66 -6.06
C LEU A 61 -1.55 -2.34 -6.19
N SER A 62 -2.33 -3.28 -6.71
CA SER A 62 -3.80 -3.27 -6.54
C SER A 62 -4.18 -3.65 -5.11
N PHE A 63 -5.44 -3.40 -4.72
CA PHE A 63 -5.97 -3.85 -3.43
C PHE A 63 -5.80 -5.37 -3.22
N ALA A 64 -5.99 -6.17 -4.28
CA ALA A 64 -5.84 -7.62 -4.19
C ALA A 64 -4.39 -8.03 -3.93
N GLU A 65 -3.43 -7.38 -4.59
CA GLU A 65 -2.00 -7.63 -4.39
C GLU A 65 -1.52 -7.15 -3.03
N LEU A 66 -1.99 -5.98 -2.57
CA LEU A 66 -1.76 -5.46 -1.23
C LEU A 66 -2.27 -6.46 -0.18
N HIS A 67 -3.52 -6.91 -0.32
CA HIS A 67 -4.13 -7.86 0.60
C HIS A 67 -3.35 -9.19 0.62
N LYS A 68 -2.94 -9.70 -0.56
CA LYS A 68 -2.10 -10.89 -0.65
C LYS A 68 -0.74 -10.68 0.03
N ARG A 69 -0.08 -9.53 -0.20
CA ARG A 69 1.24 -9.22 0.34
C ARG A 69 1.25 -9.10 1.86
N PHE A 70 0.18 -8.56 2.47
CA PHE A 70 0.16 -8.22 3.90
C PHE A 70 -0.76 -9.09 4.76
N MET A 71 -1.72 -9.83 4.19
CA MET A 71 -2.65 -10.66 4.96
C MET A 71 -2.54 -12.16 4.73
N ALA A 72 -1.84 -12.61 3.68
CA ALA A 72 -1.34 -13.97 3.66
C ALA A 72 -0.12 -14.02 4.61
N GLY A 73 -0.31 -14.45 5.85
CA GLY A 73 0.83 -14.70 6.73
C GLY A 73 1.82 -15.67 6.08
N GLN A 74 3.12 -15.34 6.17
CA GLN A 74 4.32 -16.10 5.73
C GLN A 74 4.93 -15.71 4.38
N ASP A 75 5.72 -14.63 4.36
CA ASP A 75 7.10 -14.64 3.87
C ASP A 75 7.85 -13.46 4.51
N VAL A 76 8.10 -13.57 5.82
CA VAL A 76 9.21 -12.86 6.50
C VAL A 76 10.45 -13.76 6.42
N ALA A 77 10.91 -14.01 5.21
CA ALA A 77 12.24 -14.50 4.87
C ALA A 77 12.54 -13.84 3.54
N GLU A 78 13.08 -12.63 3.51
CA GLU A 78 14.53 -12.41 3.51
C GLU A 78 14.84 -11.01 4.08
N HIS A 79 15.02 -10.89 5.39
CA HIS A 79 15.90 -9.89 5.95
C HIS A 79 17.15 -10.62 6.43
N VAL A 80 18.05 -10.91 5.48
CA VAL A 80 19.37 -11.46 5.79
C VAL A 80 20.19 -10.34 6.44
N HIS A 81 20.10 -10.22 7.77
CA HIS A 81 21.18 -9.59 8.54
C HIS A 81 22.34 -10.58 8.59
N GLN A 82 23.23 -10.47 7.61
CA GLN A 82 24.55 -11.07 7.66
C GLN A 82 25.45 -10.14 8.49
N HIS A 83 25.61 -10.44 9.78
CA HIS A 83 26.74 -9.94 10.56
C HIS A 83 27.88 -10.96 10.45
N ASN A 84 29.01 -10.49 9.92
CA ASN A 84 30.32 -11.16 9.98
C ASN A 84 30.89 -11.11 11.40
#